data_AF-A0A9D4S236-F1
#
_entry.id   AF-A0A9D4S236-F1
#
_cell.length_a   1.000
_cell.length_b   1.000
_cell.length_c   1.000
_cell.angle_alpha   90.00
_cell.angle_beta   90.00
_cell.angle_gamma   90.00
#
_symmetry.space_group_name_H-M   'P 1'
#
loop_
_entity.id
_entity.type
_entity.pdbx_description
1 polymer ?
#
loop_
_entity_poly.entity_id
_entity_poly.type
_entity_poly.pdbx_seq_one_letter_code
_entity_poly.pdbx_strand_id
1 'polypeptide(L)'
;MYIEASAPRTTGQKARLFSPINTATNGACVTFFYSMYGATMGTLNVYTKVGSALGSPVLTTSGNHGNKWLQGQVTVTSVSSWQVRACLLSL
;
A
#
# COMPACT_ATOMS: atom_id res chain seq x y z
N MET A 1 11.52 2.00 -3.86
CA MET A 1 10.53 2.68 -4.72
C MET A 1 10.22 4.04 -4.10
N TYR A 2 10.09 5.08 -4.91
CA TYR A 2 9.79 6.46 -4.46
C TYR A 2 8.69 7.06 -5.35
N ILE A 3 7.90 7.97 -4.79
CA ILE A 3 6.93 8.75 -5.54
C ILE A 3 6.84 10.15 -4.92
N GLU A 4 6.95 11.17 -5.76
CA GLU A 4 6.75 12.55 -5.32
C GLU A 4 5.26 12.82 -5.11
N ALA A 5 4.92 13.44 -3.98
CA ALA A 5 3.55 13.84 -3.68
C ALA A 5 3.38 15.37 -3.66
N SER A 6 4.46 16.14 -3.69
CA SER A 6 4.41 17.59 -3.86
C SER A 6 4.07 18.01 -5.29
N ALA A 7 3.91 19.32 -5.50
CA ALA A 7 3.77 19.91 -6.83
C ALA A 7 4.83 19.33 -7.81
N PRO A 8 4.46 19.02 -9.06
CA PRO A 8 3.21 19.37 -9.74
C PRO A 8 2.05 18.37 -9.57
N ARG A 9 2.11 17.45 -8.59
CA ARG A 9 0.96 16.57 -8.31
C ARG A 9 -0.28 17.37 -7.94
N THR A 10 -1.43 16.84 -8.35
CA THR A 10 -2.75 17.38 -8.02
C THR A 10 -3.55 16.39 -7.15
N THR A 11 -4.50 16.94 -6.38
CA THR A 11 -5.42 16.19 -5.55
C THR A 11 -6.13 15.10 -6.36
N GLY A 12 -6.22 13.89 -5.80
CA GLY A 12 -6.94 12.78 -6.41
C GLY A 12 -6.09 11.86 -7.29
N GLN A 13 -4.86 12.25 -7.66
CA GLN A 13 -3.96 11.37 -8.42
C GLN A 13 -3.54 10.16 -7.59
N LYS A 14 -3.38 9.01 -8.27
CA LYS A 14 -3.07 7.72 -7.63
C LYS A 14 -1.80 7.13 -8.21
N ALA A 15 -0.83 6.83 -7.36
CA ALA A 15 0.26 5.91 -7.72
C ALA A 15 -0.05 4.53 -7.15
N ARG A 16 0.11 3.49 -7.95
CA ARG A 16 -0.18 2.11 -7.56
C ARG A 16 1.04 1.23 -7.75
N LEU A 17 1.36 0.45 -6.73
CA LEU A 17 2.41 -0.57 -6.77
C LEU A 17 1.77 -1.93 -6.50
N PHE A 18 2.03 -2.90 -7.37
CA PHE A 18 1.50 -4.25 -7.25
C PHE A 18 2.64 -5.23 -7.06
N SER A 19 2.53 -6.13 -6.09
CA SER A 19 3.43 -7.27 -5.95
C SER A 19 3.26 -8.25 -7.13
N PRO A 20 4.11 -9.26 -7.30
CA PRO A 20 3.74 -10.43 -8.10
C PRO A 20 2.45 -11.08 -7.62
N ILE A 21 1.81 -11.85 -8.50
CA ILE A 21 0.70 -12.73 -8.12
C ILE A 21 1.32 -13.97 -7.46
N ASN A 22 0.87 -14.28 -6.25
CA ASN A 22 1.26 -15.45 -5.49
C ASN A 22 0.16 -16.51 -5.58
N THR A 23 0.54 -17.78 -5.42
CA THR A 23 -0.39 -18.91 -5.35
C THR A 23 -1.10 -18.97 -3.99
N ALA A 24 -2.13 -19.81 -3.87
CA ALA A 24 -2.82 -20.05 -2.61
C ALA A 24 -1.85 -20.36 -1.46
N THR A 25 -2.17 -19.89 -0.25
CA THR A 25 -1.35 -20.06 0.94
C THR A 25 -2.22 -20.24 2.19
N ASN A 26 -1.80 -21.13 3.08
CA ASN A 26 -2.39 -21.29 4.41
C ASN A 26 -1.83 -20.28 5.43
N GLY A 27 -0.87 -19.46 5.02
CA GLY A 27 -0.24 -18.44 5.84
C GLY A 27 0.99 -17.86 5.16
N ALA A 28 0.95 -16.59 4.81
CA ALA A 28 2.10 -15.81 4.37
C ALA A 28 2.16 -14.50 5.17
N CYS A 29 3.37 -14.04 5.47
CA CYS A 29 3.59 -12.76 6.14
C CYS A 29 4.31 -11.81 5.19
N VAL A 30 3.61 -10.74 4.80
CA VAL A 30 4.18 -9.69 3.95
C VAL A 30 4.61 -8.54 4.83
N THR A 31 5.90 -8.27 4.86
CA THR A 31 6.49 -7.11 5.55
C THR A 31 6.93 -6.07 4.53
N PHE A 32 6.66 -4.81 4.81
CA PHE A 32 7.11 -3.69 4.00
C PHE A 32 7.45 -2.50 4.89
N PHE A 33 8.29 -1.60 4.39
CA PHE A 33 8.62 -0.35 5.06
C PHE A 33 8.07 0.82 4.24
N TYR A 34 7.55 1.82 4.92
CA TYR A 34 7.07 3.05 4.31
C TYR A 34 7.60 4.26 5.07
N SER A 35 7.84 5.35 4.34
CA SER A 35 8.17 6.66 4.88
C SER A 35 7.26 7.67 4.20
N MET A 36 6.64 8.52 5.01
CA MET A 36 5.70 9.55 4.55
C MET A 36 6.08 10.83 5.26
N TYR A 37 6.88 11.65 4.59
CA TYR A 37 7.42 12.89 5.14
C TYR A 37 7.07 14.07 4.23
N GLY A 38 6.46 15.11 4.82
CA GLY A 38 6.08 16.33 4.11
C GLY A 38 4.63 16.74 4.33
N ALA A 39 4.35 18.04 4.21
CA ALA A 39 3.02 18.60 4.47
C ALA A 39 1.95 18.17 3.45
N THR A 40 2.36 17.86 2.22
CA THR A 40 1.48 17.44 1.12
C THR A 40 1.35 15.92 1.02
N MET A 41 1.75 15.18 2.06
CA MET A 41 1.64 13.72 2.04
C MET A 41 0.19 13.28 1.93
N GLY A 42 -0.04 12.41 0.94
CA GLY A 42 -1.34 11.85 0.65
C GLY A 42 -1.77 10.75 1.62
N THR A 43 -2.66 9.88 1.13
CA THR A 43 -3.10 8.66 1.84
C THR A 43 -2.53 7.42 1.18
N LEU A 44 -1.78 6.62 1.93
CA LEU A 44 -1.33 5.29 1.54
C LEU A 44 -2.36 4.25 2.00
N ASN A 45 -2.90 3.52 1.03
CA ASN A 45 -3.71 2.33 1.27
C ASN A 45 -2.96 1.08 0.80
N VAL A 46 -3.01 0.01 1.58
CA VAL A 46 -2.51 -1.32 1.21
C VAL A 46 -3.67 -2.30 1.21
N TYR A 47 -3.74 -3.15 0.19
CA TYR A 47 -4.83 -4.10 -0.05
C TYR A 47 -4.26 -5.49 -0.29
N THR A 48 -5.08 -6.50 0.00
CA THR A 48 -4.84 -7.89 -0.40
C THR A 48 -5.90 -8.29 -1.42
N LYS A 49 -5.52 -8.33 -2.70
CA LYS A 49 -6.39 -8.83 -3.76
C LYS A 49 -6.36 -10.36 -3.78
N VAL A 50 -7.53 -11.00 -3.70
CA VAL A 50 -7.69 -12.46 -3.81
C VAL A 50 -8.53 -12.77 -5.04
N GLY A 51 -8.01 -13.58 -5.98
CA GLY A 51 -8.63 -13.79 -7.27
C GLY A 51 -8.86 -12.46 -8.00
N SER A 52 -10.12 -12.12 -8.31
CA SER A 52 -10.52 -10.82 -8.88
C SER A 52 -10.89 -9.76 -7.85
N ALA A 53 -11.14 -10.14 -6.59
CA ALA A 53 -11.63 -9.24 -5.54
C ALA A 53 -10.49 -8.50 -4.84
N LEU A 54 -10.52 -7.16 -4.81
CA LEU A 54 -9.50 -6.34 -4.15
C LEU A 54 -9.57 -6.38 -2.61
N GLY A 55 -10.78 -6.57 -2.06
CA GLY A 55 -11.03 -6.47 -0.62
C GLY A 55 -10.94 -5.04 -0.07
N SER A 56 -11.17 -4.93 1.23
CA SER A 56 -10.93 -3.70 2.01
C SER A 56 -9.43 -3.47 2.22
N PRO A 57 -8.98 -2.23 2.46
CA PRO A 57 -7.58 -1.98 2.79
C PRO A 57 -7.22 -2.68 4.11
N VAL A 58 -6.06 -3.34 4.11
CA VAL A 58 -5.43 -3.95 5.30
C VAL A 58 -4.58 -2.92 6.07
N LEU A 59 -4.20 -1.83 5.41
CA LEU A 59 -3.58 -0.65 6.03
C LEU A 59 -4.11 0.60 5.33
N THR A 60 -4.50 1.60 6.13
CA THR A 60 -4.78 2.97 5.66
C THR A 60 -4.04 3.93 6.57
N THR A 61 -3.19 4.78 5.98
CA THR A 61 -2.45 5.81 6.72
C THR A 61 -2.30 7.06 5.88
N SER A 62 -2.33 8.24 6.51
CA SER A 62 -2.45 9.52 5.80
C SER A 62 -1.56 10.58 6.43
N GLY A 63 -1.08 11.50 5.58
CA GLY A 63 -0.36 12.67 6.03
C GLY A 63 1.09 12.39 6.44
N ASN A 64 1.65 13.34 7.17
CA ASN A 64 3.05 13.32 7.58
C ASN A 64 3.26 12.42 8.81
N HIS A 65 4.15 11.45 8.70
CA HIS A 65 4.59 10.57 9.78
C HIS A 65 5.98 10.94 10.33
N GLY A 66 6.54 12.07 9.88
CA GLY A 66 7.89 12.51 10.23
C GLY A 66 8.95 11.83 9.38
N ASN A 67 10.20 12.29 9.53
CA ASN A 67 11.34 11.74 8.80
C ASN A 67 11.82 10.42 9.43
N LYS A 68 11.01 9.37 9.27
CA LYS A 68 11.31 8.02 9.79
C LYS A 68 10.69 6.94 8.90
N TRP A 69 11.28 5.76 8.95
CA TRP A 69 10.71 4.57 8.36
C TRP A 69 9.78 3.87 9.35
N LEU A 70 8.62 3.46 8.88
CA LEU A 70 7.65 2.67 9.62
C LEU A 70 7.49 1.30 8.96
N GLN A 71 7.40 0.26 9.79
CA GLN A 71 7.18 -1.09 9.31
C GLN A 71 5.67 -1.38 9.26
N GLY A 72 5.21 -1.86 8.11
CA GLY A 72 3.90 -2.48 7.93
C GLY A 72 4.04 -4.00 7.80
N GLN A 73 3.06 -4.72 8.33
CA GLN A 73 2.99 -6.17 8.25
C GLN A 73 1.56 -6.61 7.97
N VAL A 74 1.40 -7.56 7.05
CA VAL A 74 0.10 -8.13 6.65
C VAL A 74 0.23 -9.64 6.61
N THR A 75 -0.61 -10.32 7.39
CA THR A 75 -0.77 -11.77 7.29
C THR A 75 -1.83 -12.08 6.25
N VAL A 76 -1.51 -12.98 5.31
CA VAL A 76 -2.40 -13.39 4.23
C VAL A 76 -2.65 -14.89 4.34
N THR A 77 -3.93 -15.27 4.35
CA THR A 77 -4.42 -16.63 4.20
C THR A 77 -5.39 -16.63 3.03
N SER A 78 -5.18 -17.51 2.05
CA SER A 78 -5.97 -17.49 0.82
C SER A 78 -5.99 -18.85 0.14
N VAL A 79 -7.18 -19.34 -0.18
CA VAL A 79 -7.39 -20.56 -0.98
C VAL A 79 -7.27 -20.33 -2.50
N SER A 80 -7.04 -19.08 -2.91
CA SER A 80 -6.88 -18.66 -4.31
C SER A 80 -5.60 -17.85 -4.49
N SER A 81 -5.23 -17.57 -5.74
CA SER A 81 -4.11 -16.66 -6.02
C SER A 81 -4.35 -15.27 -5.43
N TRP A 82 -3.30 -14.64 -4.93
CA TRP A 82 -3.39 -13.38 -4.21
C TRP A 82 -2.24 -12.43 -4.56
N GLN A 83 -2.45 -11.14 -4.33
CA GLN A 83 -1.48 -10.08 -4.64
C GLN A 83 -1.65 -8.93 -3.66
N VAL A 84 -0.55 -8.41 -3.11
CA VAL A 84 -0.56 -7.18 -2.31
C VAL A 84 -0.47 -5.97 -3.23
N ARG A 85 -1.30 -4.97 -2.96
CA ARG A 85 -1.35 -3.74 -3.75
C ARG A 85 -1.26 -2.54 -2.82
N ALA A 86 -0.35 -1.62 -3.11
CA ALA A 86 -0.27 -0.32 -2.45
C ALA A 86 -0.78 0.77 -3.38
N CYS A 87 -1.51 1.74 -2.84
CA CYS A 87 -2.05 2.89 -3.56
C CYS A 87 -1.82 4.16 -2.75
N LEU A 88 -1.03 5.10 -3.28
CA LEU A 88 -0.89 6.44 -2.72
C LEU A 88 -1.81 7.42 -3.44
N LEU A 89 -2.78 7.97 -2.73
CA LEU A 89 -3.71 9.01 -3.18
C LEU A 89 -3.18 10.38 -2.75
N SER A 90 -2.87 11.27 -3.70
CA SER A 90 -2.49 12.66 -3.33
C SER A 90 -3.70 13.43 -2.81
N LEU A 91 -3.43 14.23 -1.77
CA LEU A 91 -4.34 15.23 -1.23
C LEU A 91 -4.17 16.56 -1.96
#